data_AF-A0A7J8LXB2-F1
#
_entry.id   AF-A0A7J8LXB2-F1
#
_cell.length_a   1.000
_cell.length_b   1.000
_cell.length_c   1.000
_cell.angle_alpha   90.00
_cell.angle_beta   90.00
_cell.angle_gamma   90.00
#
_symmetry.space_group_name_H-M   'P 1'
#
loop_
_entity.id
_entity.type
_entity.pdbx_description
1 polymer ?
#
loop_
_entity_poly.entity_id
_entity_poly.type
_entity_poly.pdbx_seq_one_letter_code
_entity_poly.pdbx_strand_id
1 'polypeptide(L)'
;MKDSWGPLKALAVASAVNGIGDIVLCSFLGYGIAGAAWATMVSQVVAGYMMITSLNKKGYNAYTISIPSLDDLQTIFGLAAPVFIMMMAKVAFYALIIYFVTNMGTHTAAAHQVMIQTYCMCTVWGEPLSQTAQSFMPELLYGINKNLPKARMLLKSLVIIGASLGLILGIVGTSVPWLFPNIFTSDRKVIHEMHKVLAPYFFALAVTPATHSLEGTLLAGRDLKFVSLSMSGCFSLGAVVLLVISP
;
A
#
# COMPACT_ATOMS: atom_id res chain seq x y z
N MET A 1 9.24 12.65 -17.89
CA MET A 1 9.48 12.79 -16.44
C MET A 1 9.58 11.45 -15.68
N LYS A 2 9.70 10.29 -16.35
CA LYS A 2 9.70 8.98 -15.67
C LYS A 2 11.10 8.67 -15.14
N ASP A 3 11.35 9.01 -13.87
CA ASP A 3 12.60 8.69 -13.17
C ASP A 3 12.29 8.11 -11.79
N SER A 4 12.60 6.84 -11.64
CA SER A 4 12.42 6.11 -10.38
C SER A 4 13.69 6.12 -9.53
N TRP A 5 14.85 6.49 -10.07
CA TRP A 5 16.14 6.38 -9.37
C TRP A 5 16.35 7.47 -8.33
N GLY A 6 15.96 8.72 -8.62
CA GLY A 6 15.99 9.81 -7.64
C GLY A 6 15.21 9.47 -6.37
N PRO A 7 13.91 9.16 -6.48
CA PRO A 7 13.08 8.72 -5.36
C PRO A 7 13.60 7.45 -4.67
N LEU A 8 14.08 6.45 -5.42
CA LEU A 8 14.62 5.22 -4.85
C LEU A 8 15.86 5.47 -3.98
N LYS A 9 16.78 6.33 -4.43
CA LYS A 9 17.97 6.71 -3.65
C LYS A 9 17.58 7.46 -2.38
N ALA A 10 16.63 8.40 -2.47
CA ALA A 10 16.12 9.12 -1.31
C ALA A 10 15.50 8.16 -0.29
N LEU A 11 14.67 7.21 -0.75
CA LEU A 11 14.07 6.19 0.09
C LEU A 11 15.13 5.32 0.78
N ALA A 12 16.11 4.80 0.03
CA ALA A 12 17.14 3.94 0.59
C ALA A 12 17.96 4.64 1.69
N VAL A 13 18.36 5.89 1.47
CA VAL A 13 19.09 6.69 2.48
C VAL A 13 18.20 7.00 3.67
N ALA A 14 16.95 7.40 3.45
CA ALA A 14 16.01 7.68 4.53
C ALA A 14 15.75 6.45 5.40
N SER A 15 15.55 5.27 4.81
CA SER A 15 15.40 4.02 5.54
C SER A 15 16.64 3.66 6.37
N ALA A 16 17.84 3.90 5.83
CA ALA A 16 19.09 3.68 6.58
C ALA A 16 19.22 4.65 7.76
N VAL A 17 18.95 5.94 7.55
CA VAL A 17 18.95 6.96 8.60
C VAL A 17 17.94 6.63 9.69
N ASN A 18 16.73 6.20 9.29
CA ASN A 18 15.67 5.80 10.20
C ASN A 18 16.09 4.60 11.06
N GLY A 19 16.51 3.49 10.44
CA GLY A 19 16.89 2.28 11.17
C GLY A 19 18.11 2.47 12.08
N ILE A 20 19.13 3.19 11.63
CA ILE A 20 20.29 3.53 12.48
C ILE A 20 19.85 4.45 13.63
N GLY A 21 19.01 5.45 13.33
CA GLY A 21 18.46 6.36 14.32
C GLY A 21 17.66 5.65 15.41
N ASP A 22 16.82 4.69 15.04
CA ASP A 22 16.06 3.88 15.98
C ASP A 22 16.98 3.10 16.93
N ILE A 23 18.02 2.44 16.41
CA ILE A 23 18.97 1.70 17.24
C ILE A 23 19.70 2.65 18.22
N VAL A 24 20.20 3.79 17.72
CA VAL A 24 20.98 4.74 18.53
C VAL A 24 20.11 5.41 19.58
N LEU A 25 18.99 6.01 19.18
CA LEU A 25 18.15 6.80 20.07
C LEU A 25 17.37 5.93 21.06
N CYS A 26 16.87 4.77 20.62
CA CYS A 26 16.06 3.91 21.47
C CYS A 26 16.92 3.02 22.36
N SER A 27 17.92 2.32 21.82
CA SER A 27 18.68 1.31 22.56
C SER A 27 19.89 1.88 23.30
N PHE A 28 20.65 2.79 22.69
CA PHE A 28 21.87 3.32 23.31
C PHE A 28 21.62 4.56 24.18
N LEU A 29 20.72 5.45 23.75
CA LEU A 29 20.40 6.69 24.49
C LEU A 29 19.18 6.57 25.39
N GLY A 30 18.42 5.47 25.28
CA GLY A 30 17.29 5.18 26.16
C GLY A 30 16.06 6.10 25.96
N TYR A 31 15.94 6.80 24.83
CA TYR A 31 14.80 7.69 24.57
C TYR A 31 13.51 6.95 24.20
N GLY A 32 13.57 5.63 24.00
CA GLY A 32 12.41 4.79 23.70
C GLY A 32 11.57 5.33 22.54
N ILE A 33 10.25 5.42 22.74
CA ILE A 33 9.29 5.85 21.69
C ILE A 33 9.58 7.27 21.19
N ALA A 34 10.06 8.17 22.06
CA ALA A 34 10.44 9.51 21.65
C ALA A 34 11.66 9.49 20.70
N GLY A 35 12.60 8.57 20.94
CA GLY A 35 13.74 8.32 20.06
C GLY A 35 13.29 7.89 18.66
N ALA A 36 12.36 6.94 18.57
CA ALA A 36 11.83 6.47 17.30
C ALA A 36 11.11 7.57 16.49
N ALA A 37 10.39 8.46 17.19
CA ALA A 37 9.76 9.62 16.58
C ALA A 37 10.80 10.57 15.95
N TRP A 38 11.89 10.88 16.67
CA TRP A 38 12.98 11.72 16.16
C TRP A 38 13.71 11.07 14.97
N ALA A 39 14.03 9.77 15.06
CA ALA A 39 14.65 9.03 13.96
C ALA A 39 13.82 9.12 12.67
N THR A 40 12.51 8.93 12.80
CA THR A 40 11.54 9.06 11.70
C THR A 40 11.50 10.47 11.15
N MET A 41 11.33 11.49 12.00
CA MET A 41 11.28 12.87 11.55
C MET A 41 12.55 13.27 10.78
N VAL A 42 13.73 12.95 11.30
CA VAL A 42 15.02 13.26 10.64
C VAL A 42 15.13 12.54 9.30
N SER A 43 14.76 11.25 9.22
CA SER A 43 14.79 10.53 7.94
C SER A 43 13.89 11.15 6.86
N GLN A 44 12.71 11.65 7.24
CA GLN A 44 11.79 12.30 6.29
C GLN A 44 12.32 13.64 5.81
N VAL A 45 12.97 14.41 6.69
CA VAL A 45 13.65 15.65 6.33
C VAL A 45 14.78 15.39 5.33
N VAL A 46 15.60 14.36 5.58
CA VAL A 46 16.67 13.92 4.65
C VAL A 46 16.08 13.52 3.29
N ALA A 47 15.03 12.70 3.28
CA ALA A 47 14.34 12.30 2.06
C ALA A 47 13.84 13.52 1.26
N GLY A 48 13.24 14.49 1.94
CA GLY A 48 12.76 15.74 1.34
C GLY A 48 13.86 16.53 0.63
N TYR A 49 15.00 16.75 1.30
CA TYR A 49 16.15 17.44 0.69
C TYR A 49 16.73 16.67 -0.51
N MET A 50 16.81 15.35 -0.42
CA MET A 50 17.28 14.52 -1.53
C MET A 50 16.33 14.60 -2.74
N MET A 51 15.01 14.61 -2.50
CA MET A 51 14.01 14.78 -3.55
C MET A 51 14.09 16.15 -4.21
N ILE A 52 14.22 17.23 -3.42
CA ILE A 52 14.44 18.60 -3.92
C ILE A 52 15.71 18.64 -4.79
N THR A 53 16.81 18.05 -4.31
CA THR A 53 18.06 17.98 -5.07
C THR A 53 17.88 17.21 -6.38
N SER A 54 17.13 16.10 -6.37
CA SER A 54 16.86 15.31 -7.55
C SER A 54 16.01 16.05 -8.58
N LEU A 55 15.08 16.91 -8.13
CA LEU A 55 14.29 17.78 -9.01
C LEU A 55 15.16 18.88 -9.62
N ASN A 56 15.99 19.54 -8.80
CA ASN A 56 16.89 20.60 -9.27
C ASN A 56 17.88 20.09 -10.32
N LYS A 57 18.42 18.89 -10.15
CA LYS A 57 19.30 18.24 -11.14
C LYS A 57 18.65 17.98 -12.49
N LYS A 58 17.32 18.00 -12.58
CA LYS A 58 16.56 17.86 -13.83
C LYS A 58 16.14 19.21 -14.43
N GLY A 59 16.64 20.32 -13.89
CA GLY A 59 16.35 21.67 -14.38
C GLY A 59 15.07 22.29 -13.82
N TYR A 60 14.41 21.66 -12.84
CA TYR A 60 13.32 22.29 -12.10
C TYR A 60 13.89 23.22 -11.02
N ASN A 61 13.15 24.25 -10.62
CA ASN A 61 13.49 25.04 -9.43
C ASN A 61 12.54 24.66 -8.29
N ALA A 62 12.86 23.59 -7.57
CA ALA A 62 11.99 23.04 -6.53
C ALA A 62 11.82 23.96 -5.31
N TYR A 63 12.64 25.01 -5.16
CA TYR A 63 12.48 26.04 -4.13
C TYR A 63 11.58 27.20 -4.57
N THR A 64 11.07 27.18 -5.80
CA THR A 64 10.11 28.21 -6.24
C THR A 64 8.76 27.93 -5.59
N ILE A 65 8.40 28.74 -4.60
CA ILE A 65 7.08 28.72 -3.99
C ILE A 65 6.17 29.59 -4.86
N SER A 66 5.14 28.99 -5.44
CA SER A 66 4.07 29.68 -6.14
C SER A 66 2.74 29.38 -5.47
N ILE A 67 1.90 30.40 -5.32
CA ILE A 67 0.53 30.22 -4.82
C ILE A 67 -0.30 29.65 -5.98
N PRO A 68 -0.97 28.50 -5.81
CA PRO A 68 -1.81 27.91 -6.85
C PRO A 68 -3.04 28.79 -7.12
N SER A 69 -3.50 28.83 -8.37
CA SER A 69 -4.75 29.50 -8.73
C SER A 69 -5.97 28.70 -8.24
N LEU A 70 -7.16 29.32 -8.24
CA LEU A 70 -8.41 28.60 -7.91
C LEU A 70 -8.68 27.43 -8.86
N ASP A 71 -8.34 27.58 -10.14
CA ASP A 71 -8.50 26.53 -11.16
C ASP A 71 -7.55 25.35 -10.89
N ASP A 72 -6.32 25.64 -10.45
CA ASP A 72 -5.36 24.61 -10.03
C ASP A 72 -5.89 23.86 -8.80
N LEU A 73 -6.40 24.58 -7.81
CA LEU A 73 -6.99 23.99 -6.60
C LEU A 73 -8.20 23.12 -6.94
N GLN A 74 -9.09 23.58 -7.81
CA GLN A 74 -10.23 22.79 -8.26
C GLN A 74 -9.80 21.52 -8.99
N THR A 75 -8.75 21.60 -9.81
CA THR A 75 -8.17 20.45 -10.51
C THR A 75 -7.55 19.45 -9.52
N ILE A 76 -6.76 19.94 -8.56
CA ILE A 76 -6.16 19.12 -7.50
C ILE A 76 -7.27 18.43 -6.70
N PHE A 77 -8.30 19.17 -6.29
CA PHE A 77 -9.40 18.62 -5.50
C PHE A 77 -10.19 17.56 -6.28
N GLY A 78 -10.47 17.80 -7.57
CA GLY A 78 -11.15 16.83 -8.43
C GLY A 78 -10.40 15.50 -8.58
N LEU A 79 -9.08 15.51 -8.49
CA LEU A 79 -8.24 14.31 -8.52
C LEU A 79 -8.05 13.69 -7.13
N ALA A 80 -7.83 14.52 -6.10
CA ALA A 80 -7.50 14.06 -4.75
C ALA A 80 -8.73 13.56 -3.98
N ALA A 81 -9.89 14.20 -4.13
CA ALA A 81 -11.08 13.86 -3.33
C ALA A 81 -11.54 12.40 -3.53
N PRO A 82 -11.61 11.85 -4.75
CA PRO A 82 -11.97 10.44 -4.92
C PRO A 82 -10.92 9.47 -4.36
N VAL A 83 -9.63 9.80 -4.49
CA VAL A 83 -8.53 9.01 -3.92
C VAL A 83 -8.62 9.03 -2.39
N PHE A 84 -8.94 10.18 -1.80
CA PHE A 84 -9.17 10.34 -0.37
C PHE A 84 -10.36 9.49 0.10
N ILE A 85 -11.50 9.53 -0.60
CA ILE A 85 -12.68 8.69 -0.28
C ILE A 85 -12.32 7.21 -0.33
N MET A 86 -11.60 6.79 -1.37
CA MET A 86 -11.12 5.41 -1.51
C MET A 86 -10.24 5.00 -0.32
N MET A 87 -9.26 5.82 0.05
CA MET A 87 -8.36 5.52 1.18
C MET A 87 -9.11 5.51 2.51
N MET A 88 -10.01 6.45 2.74
CA MET A 88 -10.85 6.50 3.95
C MET A 88 -11.76 5.27 4.05
N ALA A 89 -12.35 4.81 2.94
CA ALA A 89 -13.15 3.59 2.90
C ALA A 89 -12.29 2.35 3.25
N LYS A 90 -11.06 2.24 2.71
CA LYS A 90 -10.12 1.17 3.07
C LYS A 90 -9.76 1.21 4.56
N VAL A 91 -9.40 2.38 5.09
CA VAL A 91 -9.07 2.55 6.52
C VAL A 91 -10.26 2.19 7.42
N ALA A 92 -11.46 2.67 7.09
CA ALA A 92 -12.68 2.35 7.82
C ALA A 92 -13.00 0.84 7.79
N PHE A 93 -12.78 0.18 6.65
CA PHE A 93 -12.96 -1.27 6.52
C PHE A 93 -12.04 -2.04 7.44
N TYR A 94 -10.74 -1.72 7.43
CA TYR A 94 -9.78 -2.37 8.32
C TYR A 94 -10.06 -2.08 9.80
N ALA A 95 -10.47 -0.86 10.14
CA ALA A 95 -10.88 -0.53 11.50
C ALA A 95 -12.08 -1.37 11.94
N LEU A 96 -13.06 -1.60 11.05
CA LEU A 96 -14.22 -2.45 11.34
C LEU A 96 -13.81 -3.91 11.54
N ILE A 97 -12.92 -4.45 10.71
CA ILE A 97 -12.37 -5.81 10.89
C ILE A 97 -11.70 -5.92 12.27
N ILE A 98 -10.83 -4.98 12.62
CA ILE A 98 -10.12 -4.95 13.91
C ILE A 98 -11.10 -4.90 15.08
N TYR A 99 -12.17 -4.10 14.97
CA TYR A 99 -13.21 -4.02 15.98
C TYR A 99 -13.85 -5.40 16.26
N PHE A 100 -14.28 -6.11 15.22
CA PHE A 100 -14.87 -7.45 15.38
C PHE A 100 -13.87 -8.46 15.93
N VAL A 101 -12.67 -8.50 15.35
CA VAL A 101 -11.60 -9.41 15.78
C VAL A 101 -11.25 -9.22 17.25
N THR A 102 -11.21 -7.97 17.73
CA THR A 102 -10.92 -7.67 19.14
C THR A 102 -12.01 -8.20 20.08
N ASN A 103 -13.27 -8.20 19.64
CA ASN A 103 -14.39 -8.74 20.40
C ASN A 103 -14.46 -10.27 20.39
N MET A 104 -13.80 -10.95 19.45
CA MET A 104 -13.75 -12.42 19.35
C MET A 104 -12.74 -13.08 20.30
N GLY A 105 -12.04 -12.30 21.12
CA GLY A 105 -11.11 -12.77 22.13
C GLY A 105 -9.64 -12.58 21.77
N THR A 106 -8.78 -12.70 22.80
CA THR A 106 -7.36 -12.33 22.73
C THR A 106 -6.54 -13.21 21.78
N HIS A 107 -6.82 -14.51 21.73
CA HIS A 107 -6.10 -15.44 20.84
C HIS A 107 -6.41 -15.14 19.36
N THR A 108 -7.67 -14.86 19.03
CA THR A 108 -8.10 -14.47 17.67
C THR A 108 -7.48 -13.15 17.27
N ALA A 109 -7.47 -12.16 18.17
CA ALA A 109 -6.83 -10.87 17.93
C ALA A 109 -5.31 -10.99 17.69
N ALA A 110 -4.62 -11.81 18.49
CA ALA A 110 -3.20 -12.08 18.30
C ALA A 110 -2.91 -12.78 16.96
N ALA A 111 -3.74 -13.78 16.59
CA ALA A 111 -3.60 -14.48 15.32
C ALA A 111 -3.82 -13.53 14.13
N HIS A 112 -4.86 -12.71 14.19
CA HIS A 112 -5.12 -11.68 13.19
C HIS A 112 -3.94 -10.71 13.07
N GLN A 113 -3.34 -10.28 14.18
CA GLN A 113 -2.20 -9.36 14.16
C GLN A 113 -0.99 -9.97 13.42
N VAL A 114 -0.70 -11.27 13.63
CA VAL A 114 0.36 -11.94 12.86
C VAL A 114 0.01 -11.98 11.38
N MET A 115 -1.18 -12.49 11.05
CA MET A 115 -1.61 -12.70 9.67
C MET A 115 -1.71 -11.38 8.89
N ILE A 116 -2.25 -10.30 9.48
CA ILE A 116 -2.39 -9.03 8.77
C ILE A 116 -1.04 -8.36 8.50
N GLN A 117 -0.05 -8.50 9.40
CA GLN A 117 1.27 -7.91 9.18
C GLN A 117 2.03 -8.65 8.08
N THR A 118 1.97 -9.98 8.06
CA THR A 118 2.55 -10.77 6.96
C THR A 118 1.83 -10.51 5.65
N TYR A 119 0.50 -10.33 5.68
CA TYR A 119 -0.28 -9.94 4.52
C TYR A 119 0.22 -8.61 3.95
N CYS A 120 0.25 -7.56 4.77
CA CYS A 120 0.68 -6.22 4.36
C CYS A 120 2.11 -6.22 3.81
N MET A 121 3.02 -6.99 4.41
CA MET A 121 4.39 -7.16 3.91
C MET A 121 4.40 -7.73 2.48
N CYS A 122 3.57 -8.74 2.19
CA CYS A 122 3.47 -9.33 0.86
C CYS A 122 2.79 -8.39 -0.14
N THR A 123 1.72 -7.68 0.24
CA THR A 123 0.92 -6.87 -0.70
C THR A 123 1.67 -5.63 -1.22
N VAL A 124 2.67 -5.13 -0.51
CA VAL A 124 3.56 -4.06 -0.98
C VAL A 124 4.21 -4.40 -2.33
N TRP A 125 4.43 -5.67 -2.63
CA TRP A 125 5.03 -6.11 -3.90
C TRP A 125 4.12 -5.88 -5.12
N GLY A 126 2.81 -5.70 -4.92
CA GLY A 126 1.87 -5.34 -5.98
C GLY A 126 1.88 -3.85 -6.32
N GLU A 127 2.36 -2.98 -5.42
CA GLU A 127 2.35 -1.53 -5.60
C GLU A 127 3.13 -1.05 -6.85
N PRO A 128 4.32 -1.61 -7.19
CA PRO A 128 5.00 -1.26 -8.44
C PRO A 128 4.15 -1.47 -9.71
N LEU A 129 3.21 -2.43 -9.71
CA LEU A 129 2.31 -2.64 -10.84
C LEU A 129 1.31 -1.49 -10.98
N SER A 130 0.73 -1.06 -9.85
CA SER A 130 -0.15 0.11 -9.78
C SER A 130 0.59 1.37 -10.24
N GLN A 131 1.80 1.62 -9.73
CA GLN A 131 2.61 2.78 -10.10
C GLN A 131 3.04 2.76 -11.56
N THR A 132 3.30 1.57 -12.13
CA THR A 132 3.59 1.41 -13.55
C THR A 132 2.37 1.82 -14.39
N ALA A 133 1.16 1.38 -14.00
CA ALA A 133 -0.06 1.82 -14.68
C ALA A 133 -0.21 3.35 -14.61
N GLN A 134 -0.09 3.93 -13.42
CA GLN A 134 -0.23 5.38 -13.19
C GLN A 134 0.82 6.21 -13.93
N SER A 135 2.03 5.68 -14.11
CA SER A 135 3.13 6.39 -14.80
C SER A 135 3.02 6.35 -16.32
N PHE A 136 2.57 5.22 -16.90
CA PHE A 136 2.65 5.00 -18.35
C PHE A 136 1.29 5.09 -19.06
N MET A 137 0.19 4.71 -18.40
CA MET A 137 -1.12 4.65 -19.01
C MET A 137 -1.71 6.02 -19.40
N PRO A 138 -1.53 7.13 -18.63
CA PRO A 138 -2.14 8.42 -18.98
C PRO A 138 -1.69 8.96 -20.34
N GLU A 139 -0.41 8.78 -20.67
CA GLU A 139 0.17 9.19 -21.97
C GLU A 139 -0.43 8.38 -23.12
N LEU A 140 -0.69 7.09 -22.92
CA LEU A 140 -1.29 6.21 -23.93
C LEU A 140 -2.79 6.46 -24.13
N LEU A 141 -3.51 6.92 -23.10
CA LEU A 141 -4.95 7.16 -23.14
C LEU A 141 -5.31 8.58 -23.59
N TYR A 142 -4.61 9.59 -23.05
CA TYR A 142 -4.95 11.01 -23.19
C TYR A 142 -3.81 11.88 -23.72
N GLY A 143 -2.60 11.33 -23.86
CA GLY A 143 -1.43 12.07 -24.32
C GLY A 143 -1.44 12.33 -25.83
N ILE A 144 -0.52 13.17 -26.27
CA ILE A 144 -0.31 13.52 -27.69
C ILE A 144 -0.04 12.25 -28.52
N ASN A 145 0.71 11.29 -27.96
CA ASN A 145 1.02 10.00 -28.57
C ASN A 145 0.01 8.90 -28.20
N LYS A 146 -1.29 9.24 -28.15
CA LYS A 146 -2.37 8.31 -27.80
C LYS A 146 -2.29 7.01 -28.60
N ASN A 147 -2.27 5.88 -27.90
CA ASN A 147 -2.18 4.55 -28.52
C ASN A 147 -2.95 3.52 -27.69
N LEU A 148 -4.23 3.36 -28.01
CA LEU A 148 -5.13 2.44 -27.29
C LEU A 148 -4.73 0.95 -27.39
N PRO A 149 -4.24 0.44 -28.54
CA PRO A 149 -3.69 -0.91 -28.60
C PRO A 149 -2.56 -1.13 -27.60
N LYS A 150 -1.60 -0.19 -27.50
CA LYS A 150 -0.51 -0.26 -26.52
C LYS A 150 -1.02 -0.15 -25.07
N ALA A 151 -2.02 0.69 -24.81
CA ALA A 151 -2.65 0.78 -23.49
C ALA A 151 -3.26 -0.58 -23.05
N ARG A 152 -3.98 -1.25 -23.96
CA ARG A 152 -4.55 -2.58 -23.71
C ARG A 152 -3.47 -3.64 -23.50
N MET A 153 -2.39 -3.60 -24.29
CA MET A 153 -1.24 -4.48 -24.10
C MET A 153 -0.60 -4.28 -22.73
N LEU A 154 -0.37 -3.03 -22.32
CA LEU A 154 0.18 -2.70 -21.00
C LEU A 154 -0.73 -3.23 -19.89
N LEU A 155 -2.03 -2.99 -19.95
CA LEU A 155 -2.99 -3.51 -18.97
C LEU A 155 -2.93 -5.06 -18.91
N LYS A 156 -2.96 -5.74 -20.06
CA LYS A 156 -2.89 -7.20 -20.13
C LYS A 156 -1.60 -7.73 -19.50
N SER A 157 -0.46 -7.11 -19.81
CA SER A 157 0.83 -7.47 -19.22
C SER A 157 0.84 -7.26 -17.71
N LEU A 158 0.33 -6.13 -17.20
CA LEU A 158 0.28 -5.85 -15.77
C LEU A 158 -0.61 -6.84 -15.01
N VAL A 159 -1.76 -7.21 -15.57
CA VAL A 159 -2.66 -8.20 -14.95
C VAL A 159 -2.03 -9.60 -14.95
N ILE A 160 -1.36 -10.01 -16.03
CA ILE A 160 -0.66 -11.30 -16.10
C ILE A 160 0.47 -11.35 -15.07
N ILE A 161 1.32 -10.32 -15.03
CA ILE A 161 2.41 -10.22 -14.05
C ILE A 161 1.84 -10.20 -12.64
N GLY A 162 0.77 -9.44 -12.40
CA GLY A 162 0.08 -9.39 -11.11
C GLY A 162 -0.48 -10.74 -10.68
N ALA A 163 -1.10 -11.49 -11.58
CA ALA A 163 -1.62 -12.82 -11.29
C ALA A 163 -0.49 -13.82 -10.98
N SER A 164 0.60 -13.80 -11.76
CA SER A 164 1.77 -14.65 -11.51
C SER A 164 2.44 -14.31 -10.18
N LEU A 165 2.67 -13.02 -9.91
CA LEU A 165 3.25 -12.55 -8.65
C LEU A 165 2.34 -12.87 -7.46
N GLY A 166 1.03 -12.65 -7.62
CA GLY A 166 0.02 -13.00 -6.63
C GLY A 166 0.08 -14.47 -6.27
N LEU A 167 0.08 -15.36 -7.26
CA LEU A 167 0.19 -16.80 -7.00
C LEU A 167 1.47 -17.15 -6.22
N ILE A 168 2.62 -16.57 -6.60
CA ILE A 168 3.89 -16.78 -5.88
C ILE A 168 3.78 -16.29 -4.44
N LEU A 169 3.26 -15.08 -4.22
CA LEU A 169 3.08 -14.51 -2.88
C LEU A 169 2.05 -15.28 -2.05
N GLY A 170 0.99 -15.78 -2.67
CA GLY A 170 0.01 -16.65 -2.02
C GLY A 170 0.67 -17.94 -1.53
N ILE A 171 1.46 -18.60 -2.38
CA ILE A 171 2.18 -19.83 -2.01
C ILE A 171 3.18 -19.54 -0.90
N VAL A 172 4.12 -18.61 -1.11
CA VAL A 172 5.20 -18.34 -0.17
C VAL A 172 4.66 -17.74 1.13
N GLY A 173 3.81 -16.71 1.03
CA GLY A 173 3.25 -16.00 2.17
C GLY A 173 2.35 -16.86 3.05
N THR A 174 1.67 -17.87 2.49
CA THR A 174 0.87 -18.84 3.27
C THR A 174 1.73 -19.98 3.83
N SER A 175 2.78 -20.41 3.11
CA SER A 175 3.64 -21.51 3.55
C SER A 175 4.38 -21.18 4.86
N VAL A 176 4.78 -19.93 5.07
CA VAL A 176 5.50 -19.51 6.27
C VAL A 176 4.66 -19.67 7.55
N PRO A 177 3.47 -19.05 7.70
CA PRO A 177 2.62 -19.25 8.89
C PRO A 177 2.08 -20.69 8.99
N TRP A 178 1.98 -21.42 7.88
CA TRP A 178 1.59 -22.83 7.91
C TRP A 178 2.68 -23.74 8.49
N LEU A 179 3.89 -23.71 7.92
CA LEU A 179 4.98 -24.65 8.25
C LEU A 179 5.87 -24.16 9.39
N PHE A 180 6.02 -22.85 9.56
CA PHE A 180 6.92 -22.23 10.54
C PHE A 180 6.23 -21.20 11.45
N PRO A 181 5.05 -21.49 12.04
CA PRO A 181 4.32 -20.52 12.86
C PRO A 181 5.09 -20.05 14.10
N ASN A 182 6.02 -20.87 14.60
CA ASN A 182 6.83 -20.57 15.79
C ASN A 182 7.78 -19.38 15.62
N ILE A 183 8.03 -18.92 14.38
CA ILE A 183 8.79 -17.69 14.13
C ILE A 183 8.02 -16.46 14.65
N PHE A 184 6.69 -16.51 14.65
CA PHE A 184 5.83 -15.40 15.06
C PHE A 184 5.35 -15.53 16.51
N THR A 185 5.01 -16.74 16.95
CA THR A 185 4.48 -16.96 18.29
C THR A 185 4.69 -18.39 18.76
N SER A 186 4.91 -18.59 20.06
CA SER A 186 4.98 -19.91 20.68
C SER A 186 3.62 -20.37 21.27
N ASP A 187 2.60 -19.53 21.27
CA ASP A 187 1.27 -19.87 21.81
C ASP A 187 0.49 -20.77 20.83
N ARG A 188 0.30 -22.03 21.20
CA ARG A 188 -0.42 -23.04 20.41
C ARG A 188 -1.85 -22.64 20.06
N LYS A 189 -2.54 -21.89 20.92
CA LYS A 189 -3.92 -21.44 20.65
C LYS A 189 -3.93 -20.38 19.54
N VAL A 190 -2.96 -19.46 19.55
CA VAL A 190 -2.80 -18.45 18.49
C VAL A 190 -2.45 -19.12 17.16
N ILE A 191 -1.54 -20.09 17.17
CA ILE A 191 -1.19 -20.88 15.97
C ILE A 191 -2.42 -21.58 15.40
N HIS A 192 -3.24 -22.18 16.26
CA HIS A 192 -4.47 -22.84 15.84
C HIS A 192 -5.44 -21.86 15.15
N GLU A 193 -5.64 -20.66 15.69
CA GLU A 193 -6.47 -19.63 15.04
C GLU A 193 -5.86 -19.16 13.70
N MET A 194 -4.54 -18.99 13.61
CA MET A 194 -3.86 -18.66 12.34
C MET A 194 -4.13 -19.73 11.27
N HIS A 195 -4.09 -21.00 11.66
CA HIS A 195 -4.29 -22.13 10.73
C HIS A 195 -5.71 -22.21 10.17
N LYS A 196 -6.74 -21.75 10.91
CA LYS A 196 -8.12 -21.70 10.42
C LYS A 196 -8.31 -20.79 9.22
N VAL A 197 -7.48 -19.76 9.07
CA VAL A 197 -7.63 -18.71 8.05
C VAL A 197 -6.63 -18.84 6.89
N LEU A 198 -5.83 -19.90 6.82
CA LEU A 198 -4.81 -20.06 5.77
C LEU A 198 -5.38 -20.07 4.34
N ALA A 199 -6.53 -20.73 4.13
CA ALA A 199 -7.16 -20.78 2.82
C ALA A 199 -7.65 -19.40 2.33
N PRO A 200 -8.49 -18.65 3.08
CA PRO A 200 -8.87 -17.30 2.66
C PRO A 200 -7.67 -16.35 2.57
N TYR A 201 -6.67 -16.51 3.43
CA TYR A 201 -5.42 -15.75 3.38
C TYR A 201 -4.64 -15.98 2.08
N PHE A 202 -4.51 -17.23 1.63
CA PHE A 202 -3.90 -17.58 0.35
C PHE A 202 -4.61 -16.89 -0.82
N PHE A 203 -5.94 -16.99 -0.87
CA PHE A 203 -6.72 -16.39 -1.96
C PHE A 203 -6.63 -14.88 -1.96
N ALA A 204 -6.65 -14.25 -0.77
CA ALA A 204 -6.45 -12.82 -0.65
C ALA A 204 -5.11 -12.43 -1.28
N LEU A 205 -3.99 -13.03 -0.83
CA LEU A 205 -2.66 -12.76 -1.38
C LEU A 205 -2.54 -13.06 -2.88
N ALA A 206 -3.17 -14.13 -3.36
CA ALA A 206 -3.12 -14.53 -4.75
C ALA A 206 -3.76 -13.51 -5.70
N VAL A 207 -4.83 -12.85 -5.25
CA VAL A 207 -5.61 -11.90 -6.06
C VAL A 207 -5.07 -10.47 -5.93
N THR A 208 -4.51 -10.08 -4.78
CA THR A 208 -4.16 -8.68 -4.49
C THR A 208 -3.29 -7.99 -5.55
N PRO A 209 -2.18 -8.56 -6.04
CA PRO A 209 -1.31 -7.82 -6.96
C PRO A 209 -1.97 -7.56 -8.33
N ALA A 210 -2.82 -8.47 -8.81
CA ALA A 210 -3.64 -8.22 -9.99
C ALA A 210 -4.64 -7.09 -9.74
N THR A 211 -5.31 -7.08 -8.57
CA THR A 211 -6.20 -5.99 -8.17
C THR A 211 -5.48 -4.65 -8.07
N HIS A 212 -4.25 -4.59 -7.53
CA HIS A 212 -3.43 -3.37 -7.53
C HIS A 212 -3.15 -2.86 -8.94
N SER A 213 -2.89 -3.75 -9.91
CA SER A 213 -2.69 -3.35 -11.31
C SER A 213 -3.94 -2.74 -11.94
N LEU A 214 -5.12 -3.27 -11.62
CA LEU A 214 -6.41 -2.76 -12.06
C LEU A 214 -6.73 -1.41 -11.41
N GLU A 215 -6.54 -1.30 -10.09
CA GLU A 215 -6.70 -0.06 -9.34
C GLU A 215 -5.82 1.05 -9.91
N GLY A 216 -4.52 0.79 -10.09
CA GLY A 216 -3.59 1.75 -10.68
C GLY A 216 -3.99 2.15 -12.11
N THR A 217 -4.53 1.21 -12.90
CA THR A 217 -5.02 1.52 -14.25
C THR A 217 -6.25 2.42 -14.23
N LEU A 218 -7.19 2.19 -13.31
CA LEU A 218 -8.38 3.02 -13.16
C LEU A 218 -8.02 4.43 -12.66
N LEU A 219 -7.09 4.53 -11.71
CA LEU A 219 -6.53 5.81 -11.26
C LEU A 219 -5.87 6.55 -12.43
N ALA A 220 -5.08 5.86 -13.23
CA ALA A 220 -4.43 6.42 -14.41
C ALA A 220 -5.43 6.87 -15.49
N GLY A 221 -6.52 6.13 -15.65
CA GLY A 221 -7.65 6.42 -16.52
C GLY A 221 -8.59 7.51 -15.98
N ARG A 222 -8.30 8.08 -14.80
CA ARG A 222 -9.18 9.04 -14.11
C ARG A 222 -10.62 8.53 -13.91
N ASP A 223 -10.82 7.21 -13.89
CA ASP A 223 -12.14 6.60 -13.65
C ASP A 223 -12.40 6.48 -12.14
N LEU A 224 -12.27 7.63 -11.48
CA LEU A 224 -12.25 7.72 -10.03
C LEU A 224 -13.62 7.44 -9.41
N LYS A 225 -14.70 7.67 -10.17
CA LYS A 225 -16.07 7.34 -9.75
C LYS A 225 -16.26 5.83 -9.65
N PHE A 226 -15.84 5.07 -10.65
CA PHE A 226 -15.94 3.62 -10.61
C PHE A 226 -15.13 3.04 -9.45
N VAL A 227 -13.88 3.52 -9.25
CA VAL A 227 -13.04 3.10 -8.13
C VAL A 227 -13.70 3.40 -6.78
N SER A 228 -14.18 4.62 -6.59
CA SER A 228 -14.84 5.02 -5.34
C SER A 228 -16.11 4.20 -5.09
N LEU A 229 -16.95 3.99 -6.11
CA LEU A 229 -18.18 3.21 -5.97
C LEU A 229 -17.90 1.73 -5.68
N SER A 230 -16.94 1.14 -6.38
CA SER A 230 -16.52 -0.25 -6.15
C SER A 230 -15.99 -0.44 -4.74
N MET A 231 -15.14 0.46 -4.25
CA MET A 231 -14.55 0.38 -2.91
C MET A 231 -15.59 0.61 -1.82
N SER A 232 -16.50 1.59 -1.98
CA SER A 232 -17.64 1.77 -1.08
C SER A 232 -18.56 0.56 -1.09
N GLY A 233 -18.82 -0.06 -2.24
CA GLY A 233 -19.61 -1.28 -2.36
C GLY A 233 -18.96 -2.46 -1.64
N CYS A 234 -17.65 -2.67 -1.82
CA CYS A 234 -16.89 -3.68 -1.08
C CYS A 234 -16.94 -3.44 0.43
N PHE A 235 -16.77 -2.20 0.88
CA PHE A 235 -16.90 -1.82 2.29
C PHE A 235 -18.30 -2.13 2.83
N SER A 236 -19.36 -1.66 2.17
CA SER A 236 -20.73 -1.87 2.63
C SER A 236 -21.13 -3.34 2.66
N LEU A 237 -20.81 -4.10 1.62
CA LEU A 237 -21.07 -5.55 1.59
C LEU A 237 -20.28 -6.29 2.65
N GLY A 238 -18.98 -5.97 2.80
CA GLY A 238 -18.13 -6.55 3.83
C GLY A 238 -18.63 -6.22 5.23
N ALA A 239 -19.07 -4.99 5.48
CA ALA A 239 -19.65 -4.57 6.75
C ALA A 239 -20.94 -5.33 7.06
N VAL A 240 -21.83 -5.50 6.07
CA VAL A 240 -23.06 -6.31 6.23
C VAL A 240 -22.72 -7.76 6.54
N VAL A 241 -21.79 -8.36 5.81
CA VAL A 241 -21.33 -9.74 6.06
C VAL A 241 -20.77 -9.89 7.46
N LEU A 242 -19.92 -8.95 7.91
CA LEU A 242 -19.38 -8.95 9.26
C LEU A 242 -20.48 -8.80 10.31
N LEU A 243 -21.47 -7.91 10.10
CA LEU A 243 -22.60 -7.75 11.02
C LEU A 243 -23.48 -8.99 11.12
N VAL A 244 -23.69 -9.71 10.02
CA VAL A 244 -24.54 -10.92 9.99
C VAL A 244 -23.84 -12.13 10.60
N ILE A 245 -22.53 -12.25 10.40
CA ILE A 245 -21.75 -13.42 10.83
C ILE A 245 -21.20 -13.24 12.26
N SER A 246 -21.07 -12.00 12.73
CA SER A 246 -20.54 -11.76 14.08
C SER A 246 -21.57 -12.15 15.14
N PRO A 247 -21.15 -12.92 16.16
CA PRO A 247 -22.03 -13.38 17.25
C PRO A 247 -22.49 -12.25 18.18
#